data_AF-A0A8S0FS53-F1
#
_entry.id   AF-A0A8S0FS53-F1
#
_cell.length_a   1.000
_cell.length_b   1.000
_cell.length_c   1.000
_cell.angle_alpha   90.00
_cell.angle_beta   90.00
_cell.angle_gamma   90.00
#
_symmetry.space_group_name_H-M   'P 1'
#
loop_
_entity.id
_entity.type
_entity.pdbx_description
1 polymer ?
#
loop_
_entity_poly.entity_id
_entity_poly.type
_entity_poly.pdbx_seq_one_letter_code
_entity_poly.pdbx_strand_id
1 'polypeptide(L)'
;MFSGDQLMSQLRAQNHLYTVLEKGADGNQAIIVGAVHECLNAKLDSLAAIIEKFCEPQVAIVSLTITEKGYCIDPATGALDTSNPRIIHDLQNPEEPHSAPGILVEALKRRRERGHTPFTVLSCDNIPDNGHVVKNAVLGMAEKRSPELAGWIKEHVSFPAQEPWSTALFRLQQTNHWRK
;
A
#
# COMPACT_ATOMS: atom_id res chain seq x y z
N MET A 1 14.52 14.75 -10.71
CA MET A 1 14.02 13.47 -10.17
C MET A 1 13.75 12.57 -11.36
N PHE A 2 14.30 11.35 -11.37
CA PHE A 2 14.16 10.41 -12.48
C PHE A 2 12.69 10.08 -12.73
N SER A 3 12.29 9.88 -13.99
CA SER A 3 10.98 9.29 -14.27
C SER A 3 10.96 7.86 -13.68
N GLY A 4 9.82 7.43 -13.15
CA GLY A 4 9.68 6.09 -12.57
C GLY A 4 10.10 4.99 -13.56
N ASP A 5 9.83 5.21 -14.84
CA ASP A 5 10.15 4.30 -15.94
C ASP A 5 11.67 4.12 -16.12
N GLN A 6 12.45 5.20 -16.01
CA GLN A 6 13.90 5.15 -16.09
C GLN A 6 14.52 4.42 -14.89
N LEU A 7 14.05 4.74 -13.67
CA LEU A 7 14.52 4.10 -12.45
C LEU A 7 14.25 2.59 -12.47
N MET A 8 13.05 2.18 -12.88
CA MET A 8 12.68 0.76 -12.98
C MET A 8 13.51 0.04 -14.04
N SER A 9 13.77 0.67 -15.18
CA SER A 9 14.64 0.10 -16.21
C SER A 9 16.07 -0.13 -15.70
N GLN A 10 16.62 0.82 -14.94
CA GLN A 10 17.94 0.70 -14.31
C GLN A 10 17.97 -0.38 -13.22
N LEU A 11 16.90 -0.53 -12.44
CA LEU A 11 16.80 -1.55 -11.41
C LEU A 11 16.75 -2.96 -12.03
N ARG A 12 15.94 -3.14 -13.10
CA ARG A 12 15.88 -4.39 -13.87
C ARG A 12 17.24 -4.78 -14.46
N ALA A 13 17.97 -3.81 -15.03
CA ALA A 13 19.30 -4.03 -15.61
C ALA A 13 20.35 -4.47 -14.58
N GLN A 14 20.09 -4.29 -13.28
CA GLN A 14 20.97 -4.65 -12.18
C GLN A 14 20.46 -5.86 -11.38
N ASN A 15 19.63 -6.73 -11.99
CA ASN A 15 18.99 -7.86 -11.31
C ASN A 15 18.23 -7.45 -10.04
N HIS A 16 17.62 -6.25 -10.07
CA HIS A 16 16.89 -5.64 -8.98
C HIS A 16 17.72 -5.32 -7.71
N LEU A 17 19.04 -5.30 -7.83
CA LEU A 17 19.94 -4.88 -6.77
C LEU A 17 20.07 -3.35 -6.74
N TYR A 18 20.13 -2.80 -5.54
CA TYR A 18 20.46 -1.38 -5.33
C TYR A 18 21.34 -1.20 -4.09
N THR A 19 22.04 -0.08 -4.00
CA THR A 19 22.92 0.23 -2.86
C THR A 19 22.29 1.29 -1.97
N VAL A 20 22.22 1.01 -0.67
CA VAL A 20 21.93 2.00 0.38
C VAL A 20 23.26 2.44 0.99
N LEU A 21 23.49 3.76 1.05
CA LEU A 21 24.65 4.33 1.70
C LEU A 21 24.23 4.96 3.04
N GLU A 22 24.54 4.27 4.13
CA GLU A 22 24.38 4.80 5.48
C GLU A 22 25.53 5.76 5.79
N LYS A 23 25.21 6.94 6.34
CA LYS A 23 26.20 7.96 6.69
C LYS A 23 26.10 8.25 8.18
N GLY A 24 27.20 8.05 8.90
CA GLY A 24 27.30 8.29 10.34
C GLY A 24 28.58 9.01 10.73
N ALA A 25 28.74 9.30 12.02
CA ALA A 25 29.93 9.96 12.56
C ALA A 25 31.21 9.13 12.36
N ASP A 26 31.08 7.80 12.40
CA ASP A 26 32.19 6.85 12.26
C ASP A 26 32.52 6.51 10.80
N GLY A 27 31.82 7.13 9.84
CA GLY A 27 32.04 6.94 8.40
C GLY A 27 30.78 6.53 7.64
N ASN A 28 30.98 6.11 6.39
CA ASN A 28 29.89 5.69 5.51
C ASN A 28 29.96 4.18 5.29
N GLN A 29 28.79 3.52 5.31
CA GLN A 29 28.66 2.10 5.01
C GLN A 29 27.75 1.90 3.80
N ALA A 30 28.26 1.21 2.78
CA ALA A 30 27.47 0.81 1.61
C ALA A 30 26.90 -0.60 1.83
N ILE A 31 25.59 -0.75 1.63
CA ILE A 31 24.86 -2.01 1.77
C ILE A 31 24.19 -2.31 0.44
N ILE A 32 24.49 -3.48 -0.15
CA ILE A 32 23.78 -3.97 -1.33
C ILE A 32 22.50 -4.65 -0.86
N VAL A 33 21.36 -4.16 -1.34
CA VAL A 33 20.03 -4.68 -1.03
C VAL A 33 19.51 -5.48 -2.21
N GLY A 34 19.09 -6.72 -1.93
CA GLY A 34 18.49 -7.64 -2.90
C GLY A 34 17.08 -8.09 -2.53
N ALA A 35 16.36 -7.29 -1.75
CA ALA A 35 14.99 -7.61 -1.31
C ALA A 35 13.93 -7.39 -2.41
N VAL A 36 14.27 -6.69 -3.49
CA VAL A 36 13.40 -6.51 -4.65
C VAL A 36 13.71 -7.64 -5.64
N HIS A 37 12.71 -8.43 -5.99
CA HIS A 37 12.86 -9.54 -6.95
C HIS A 37 12.27 -9.19 -8.32
N GLU A 38 11.31 -8.26 -8.35
CA GLU A 38 10.59 -7.83 -9.53
C GLU A 38 10.09 -6.39 -9.31
N CYS A 39 10.04 -5.59 -10.38
CA CYS A 39 9.36 -4.30 -10.36
C CYS A 39 8.51 -4.14 -11.62
N LEU A 40 7.32 -3.56 -11.49
CA LEU A 40 6.39 -3.31 -12.59
C LEU A 40 6.00 -1.84 -12.67
N ASN A 41 5.78 -1.36 -13.88
CA ASN A 41 5.36 -0.01 -14.22
C ASN A 41 4.10 -0.06 -15.10
N ALA A 42 3.08 0.72 -14.78
CA ALA A 42 1.85 0.72 -15.58
C ALA A 42 2.07 1.11 -17.04
N LYS A 43 3.07 1.95 -17.36
CA LYS A 43 3.41 2.34 -18.74
C LYS A 43 4.21 1.27 -19.48
N LEU A 44 5.06 0.52 -18.78
CA LEU A 44 5.94 -0.48 -19.41
C LEU A 44 5.25 -1.85 -19.51
N ASP A 45 4.47 -2.22 -18.50
CA ASP A 45 3.96 -3.59 -18.33
C ASP A 45 2.43 -3.67 -18.33
N SER A 46 1.73 -2.54 -18.42
CA SER A 46 0.28 -2.37 -18.23
C SER A 46 -0.20 -2.42 -16.78
N LEU A 47 -1.31 -1.73 -16.51
CA LEU A 47 -2.02 -1.80 -15.24
C LEU A 47 -2.57 -3.21 -14.95
N ALA A 48 -3.07 -3.90 -15.99
CA ALA A 48 -3.62 -5.24 -15.86
C ALA A 48 -2.57 -6.22 -15.31
N ALA A 49 -1.33 -6.14 -15.77
CA ALA A 49 -0.25 -6.98 -15.24
C ALA A 49 0.02 -6.72 -13.74
N ILE A 50 -0.04 -5.45 -13.30
CA ILE A 50 0.13 -5.09 -11.89
C ILE A 50 -1.01 -5.67 -11.04
N ILE A 51 -2.26 -5.58 -11.50
CA ILE A 51 -3.41 -6.14 -10.79
C ILE A 51 -3.29 -7.67 -10.68
N GLU A 52 -2.85 -8.34 -11.76
CA GLU A 52 -2.62 -9.79 -11.73
C GLU A 52 -1.53 -10.18 -10.73
N LYS A 53 -0.46 -9.38 -10.57
CA LYS A 53 0.52 -9.61 -9.50
C LYS A 53 -0.11 -9.58 -8.11
N PHE A 54 -1.00 -8.65 -7.83
CA PHE A 54 -1.72 -8.64 -6.55
C PHE A 54 -2.61 -9.88 -6.35
N CYS A 55 -2.99 -10.55 -7.44
CA CYS A 55 -3.83 -11.75 -7.40
C CYS A 55 -3.04 -13.05 -7.23
N GLU A 56 -1.71 -13.03 -7.29
CA GLU A 56 -0.88 -14.23 -7.11
C GLU A 56 -1.06 -14.82 -5.69
N PRO A 57 -1.28 -16.14 -5.52
CA PRO A 57 -1.65 -16.72 -4.23
C PRO A 57 -0.66 -16.45 -3.09
N GLN A 58 0.64 -16.37 -3.39
CA GLN A 58 1.70 -16.12 -2.41
C GLN A 58 1.77 -14.68 -1.91
N VAL A 59 1.07 -13.73 -2.55
CA VAL A 59 1.01 -12.33 -2.10
C VAL A 59 0.15 -12.26 -0.84
N ALA A 60 0.81 -12.17 0.30
CA ALA A 60 0.17 -12.07 1.62
C ALA A 60 0.02 -10.63 2.12
N ILE A 61 0.87 -9.71 1.64
CA ILE A 61 0.90 -8.30 2.08
C ILE A 61 1.09 -7.40 0.87
N VAL A 62 0.32 -6.31 0.81
CA VAL A 62 0.51 -5.19 -0.11
C VAL A 62 0.84 -3.95 0.71
N SER A 63 2.08 -3.47 0.60
CA SER A 63 2.55 -2.27 1.29
C SER A 63 2.47 -1.02 0.40
N LEU A 64 2.19 0.14 0.99
CA LEU A 64 1.98 1.39 0.27
C LEU A 64 2.90 2.51 0.78
N THR A 65 3.51 3.24 -0.16
CA THR A 65 4.25 4.50 0.06
C THR A 65 3.83 5.49 -1.03
N ILE A 66 2.59 5.96 -0.96
CA ILE A 66 1.90 6.69 -2.04
C ILE A 66 1.61 8.15 -1.68
N THR A 67 2.09 8.63 -0.52
CA THR A 67 1.81 9.94 0.08
C THR A 67 0.34 10.14 0.48
N GLU A 68 0.04 11.19 1.24
CA GLU A 68 -1.33 11.43 1.76
C GLU A 68 -2.37 11.54 0.63
N LYS A 69 -1.98 12.16 -0.50
CA LYS A 69 -2.84 12.36 -1.66
C LYS A 69 -3.15 11.06 -2.42
N GLY A 70 -2.35 10.01 -2.21
CA GLY A 70 -2.54 8.72 -2.86
C GLY A 70 -3.84 8.03 -2.46
N TYR A 71 -4.28 8.22 -1.22
CA TYR A 71 -5.45 7.56 -0.62
C TYR A 71 -6.80 8.13 -1.07
N CYS A 72 -6.82 9.28 -1.75
CA CYS A 72 -8.05 9.94 -2.23
C CYS A 72 -9.10 10.16 -1.13
N ILE A 73 -8.64 10.54 0.06
CA ILE A 73 -9.52 10.88 1.19
C ILE A 73 -9.72 12.38 1.28
N ASP A 74 -10.91 12.79 1.72
CA ASP A 74 -11.18 14.17 2.13
C ASP A 74 -10.51 14.42 3.49
N PRO A 75 -9.56 15.37 3.60
CA PRO A 75 -8.86 15.66 4.85
C PRO A 75 -9.79 16.10 6.01
N ALA A 76 -10.94 16.70 5.71
CA ALA A 76 -11.86 17.19 6.72
C ALA A 76 -12.69 16.07 7.34
N THR A 77 -13.05 15.05 6.55
CA THR A 77 -13.95 13.97 6.98
C THR A 77 -13.25 12.63 7.18
N GLY A 78 -12.06 12.44 6.60
CA GLY A 78 -11.34 11.17 6.57
C GLY A 78 -12.03 10.08 5.73
N ALA A 79 -13.07 10.44 4.98
CA ALA A 79 -13.81 9.56 4.10
C ALA A 79 -13.24 9.59 2.67
N LEU A 80 -13.58 8.61 1.85
CA LEU A 80 -13.23 8.62 0.42
C LEU A 80 -13.82 9.86 -0.25
N ASP A 81 -12.98 10.65 -0.92
CA ASP A 81 -13.38 11.80 -1.70
C ASP A 81 -13.98 11.35 -3.04
N THR A 82 -15.30 11.27 -3.09
CA THR A 82 -16.05 10.90 -4.31
C THR A 82 -16.08 12.01 -5.37
N SER A 83 -15.58 13.20 -5.06
CA SER A 83 -15.40 14.27 -6.05
C SER A 83 -14.06 14.17 -6.78
N ASN A 84 -13.14 13.32 -6.30
CA ASN A 84 -11.84 13.11 -6.92
C ASN A 84 -12.00 12.49 -8.33
N PRO A 85 -11.41 13.09 -9.39
CA PRO A 85 -11.54 12.56 -10.76
C PRO A 85 -11.10 11.10 -10.92
N ARG A 86 -10.10 10.65 -10.16
CA ARG A 86 -9.66 9.24 -10.20
C ARG A 86 -10.70 8.31 -9.59
N ILE A 87 -11.37 8.71 -8.52
CA ILE A 87 -12.43 7.92 -7.90
C ILE A 87 -13.67 7.86 -8.80
N ILE A 88 -14.04 8.99 -9.40
CA ILE A 88 -15.14 9.02 -10.39
C ILE A 88 -14.85 8.06 -11.55
N HIS A 89 -13.63 8.13 -12.10
CA HIS A 89 -13.19 7.22 -13.16
C HIS A 89 -13.28 5.75 -12.74
N ASP A 90 -12.75 5.40 -11.58
CA ASP A 90 -12.67 4.01 -11.13
C ASP A 90 -14.04 3.43 -10.77
N LEU A 91 -15.01 4.27 -10.37
CA LEU A 91 -16.39 3.84 -10.17
C LEU A 91 -17.10 3.55 -11.49
N GLN A 92 -16.74 4.25 -12.56
CA GLN A 92 -17.27 4.02 -13.92
C GLN A 92 -16.59 2.83 -14.61
N ASN A 93 -15.29 2.65 -14.39
CA ASN A 93 -14.46 1.62 -15.02
C ASN A 93 -13.75 0.75 -13.95
N PRO A 94 -14.50 -0.04 -13.16
CA PRO A 94 -13.97 -0.70 -11.98
C PRO A 94 -12.97 -1.83 -12.26
N GLU A 95 -12.89 -2.31 -13.51
CA GLU A 95 -11.93 -3.33 -13.94
C GLU A 95 -10.60 -2.72 -14.45
N GLU A 96 -10.58 -1.40 -14.67
CA GLU A 96 -9.40 -0.62 -15.10
C GLU A 96 -9.13 0.59 -14.16
N PRO A 97 -8.95 0.36 -12.84
CA PRO A 97 -8.82 1.45 -11.87
C PRO A 97 -7.45 2.16 -11.89
N HIS A 98 -7.45 3.49 -11.72
CA HIS A 98 -6.25 4.32 -11.66
C HIS A 98 -5.87 4.79 -10.24
N SER A 99 -6.80 4.74 -9.29
CA SER A 99 -6.55 5.10 -7.89
C SER A 99 -6.05 3.89 -7.10
N ALA A 100 -5.26 4.14 -6.05
CA ALA A 100 -4.82 3.07 -5.16
C ALA A 100 -6.01 2.32 -4.50
N PRO A 101 -7.06 3.00 -3.99
CA PRO A 101 -8.25 2.30 -3.49
C PRO A 101 -8.94 1.44 -4.56
N GLY A 102 -9.09 1.94 -5.78
CA GLY A 102 -9.69 1.19 -6.89
C GLY A 102 -8.90 -0.07 -7.24
N ILE A 103 -7.58 0.05 -7.38
CA ILE A 103 -6.67 -1.07 -7.67
C ILE A 103 -6.75 -2.15 -6.58
N LEU A 104 -6.73 -1.73 -5.31
CA LEU A 104 -6.81 -2.67 -4.18
C LEU A 104 -8.16 -3.39 -4.14
N VAL A 105 -9.27 -2.68 -4.34
CA VAL A 105 -10.62 -3.27 -4.36
C VAL A 105 -10.78 -4.24 -5.52
N GLU A 106 -10.26 -3.91 -6.71
CA GLU A 106 -10.31 -4.80 -7.88
C GLU A 106 -9.48 -6.07 -7.67
N ALA A 107 -8.25 -5.95 -7.16
CA ALA A 107 -7.43 -7.10 -6.85
C ALA A 107 -8.09 -8.01 -5.79
N LEU A 108 -8.66 -7.43 -4.72
CA LEU A 108 -9.36 -8.18 -3.69
C LEU A 108 -10.61 -8.89 -4.21
N LYS A 109 -11.37 -8.25 -5.11
CA LYS A 109 -12.50 -8.90 -5.81
C LYS A 109 -12.01 -10.12 -6.60
N ARG A 110 -10.98 -9.97 -7.43
CA ARG A 110 -10.44 -11.09 -8.24
C ARG A 110 -9.94 -12.23 -7.36
N ARG A 111 -9.24 -11.92 -6.26
CA ARG A 111 -8.81 -12.94 -5.28
C ARG A 111 -10.00 -13.68 -4.69
N ARG A 112 -11.05 -12.97 -4.28
CA ARG A 112 -12.28 -13.56 -3.76
C ARG A 112 -12.92 -14.50 -4.78
N GLU A 113 -13.08 -14.06 -6.03
CA GLU A 113 -13.67 -14.85 -7.13
C GLU A 113 -12.86 -16.10 -7.45
N ARG A 114 -11.53 -16.04 -7.30
CA ARG A 114 -10.61 -17.16 -7.52
C ARG A 114 -10.41 -18.05 -6.28
N GLY A 115 -11.06 -17.74 -5.16
CA GLY A 115 -10.92 -18.48 -3.90
C GLY A 115 -9.54 -18.34 -3.24
N HIS A 116 -8.81 -17.27 -3.53
CA HIS A 116 -7.53 -16.97 -2.88
C HIS A 116 -7.75 -16.23 -1.55
N THR A 117 -6.90 -16.50 -0.56
CA THR A 117 -6.86 -15.73 0.70
C THR A 117 -6.60 -14.26 0.41
N PRO A 118 -7.28 -13.30 1.06
CA PRO A 118 -6.94 -11.88 0.90
C PRO A 118 -5.53 -11.56 1.39
N PHE A 119 -4.94 -10.49 0.86
CA PHE A 119 -3.72 -9.91 1.42
C PHE A 119 -4.05 -8.88 2.50
N THR A 120 -3.10 -8.64 3.40
CA THR A 120 -3.09 -7.49 4.31
C THR A 120 -2.68 -6.23 3.55
N VAL A 121 -3.32 -5.10 3.84
CA VAL A 121 -2.92 -3.79 3.27
C VAL A 121 -2.19 -2.99 4.34
N LEU A 122 -0.91 -2.72 4.10
CA LEU A 122 -0.02 -2.04 5.05
C LEU A 122 0.37 -0.66 4.51
N SER A 123 -0.09 0.40 5.16
CA SER A 123 0.46 1.74 4.87
C SER A 123 1.82 1.91 5.55
N CYS A 124 2.81 2.37 4.78
CA CYS A 124 4.12 2.81 5.26
C CYS A 124 4.30 4.33 5.09
N ASP A 125 3.26 5.06 4.71
CA ASP A 125 3.28 6.52 4.65
C ASP A 125 3.27 7.13 6.06
N ASN A 126 3.96 8.27 6.19
CA ASN A 126 4.08 9.03 7.44
C ASN A 126 2.84 9.90 7.68
N ILE A 127 1.69 9.25 7.91
CA ILE A 127 0.44 9.91 8.28
C ILE A 127 -0.07 9.38 9.62
N PRO A 128 -0.70 10.23 10.45
CA PRO A 128 -1.37 9.77 11.65
C PRO A 128 -2.42 8.72 11.30
N ASP A 129 -2.42 7.64 12.08
CA ASP A 129 -3.42 6.58 11.98
C ASP A 129 -3.57 5.97 10.57
N ASN A 130 -2.41 5.71 9.94
CA ASN A 130 -2.33 5.36 8.53
C ASN A 130 -3.12 4.09 8.14
N GLY A 131 -3.24 3.13 9.06
CA GLY A 131 -4.07 1.93 8.90
C GLY A 131 -5.55 2.25 8.76
N HIS A 132 -6.07 3.16 9.59
CA HIS A 132 -7.45 3.62 9.50
C HIS A 132 -7.70 4.45 8.23
N VAL A 133 -6.75 5.28 7.81
CA VAL A 133 -6.84 6.05 6.56
C VAL A 133 -7.00 5.12 5.35
N VAL A 134 -6.10 4.14 5.19
CA VAL A 134 -6.18 3.21 4.06
C VAL A 134 -7.43 2.34 4.13
N LYS A 135 -7.84 1.91 5.34
CA LYS A 135 -9.06 1.14 5.55
C LYS A 135 -10.30 1.92 5.09
N ASN A 136 -10.41 3.20 5.47
CA ASN A 136 -11.55 4.04 5.10
C ASN A 136 -11.60 4.28 3.58
N ALA A 137 -10.44 4.49 2.94
CA ALA A 137 -10.37 4.65 1.50
C ALA A 137 -10.82 3.37 0.76
N VAL A 138 -10.30 2.20 1.16
CA VAL A 138 -10.63 0.92 0.53
C VAL A 138 -12.10 0.53 0.78
N LEU A 139 -12.58 0.64 2.03
CA LEU A 139 -13.99 0.33 2.34
C LEU A 139 -14.95 1.31 1.69
N GLY A 140 -14.62 2.61 1.66
CA GLY A 140 -15.45 3.62 0.98
C GLY A 140 -15.56 3.34 -0.52
N MET A 141 -14.47 2.92 -1.15
CA MET A 141 -14.47 2.56 -2.58
C MET A 141 -15.27 1.27 -2.81
N ALA A 142 -15.06 0.26 -1.96
CA ALA A 142 -15.78 -1.00 -2.02
C ALA A 142 -17.30 -0.79 -1.84
N GLU A 143 -17.74 0.03 -0.89
CA GLU A 143 -19.14 0.30 -0.60
C GLU A 143 -19.86 0.93 -1.80
N LYS A 144 -19.20 1.86 -2.49
CA LYS A 144 -19.72 2.49 -3.70
C LYS A 144 -19.79 1.54 -4.89
N ARG A 145 -18.97 0.49 -4.90
CA ARG A 145 -18.93 -0.51 -5.96
C ARG A 145 -19.91 -1.67 -5.71
N SER A 146 -19.90 -2.24 -4.51
CA SER A 146 -20.74 -3.35 -4.09
C SER A 146 -20.73 -3.47 -2.55
N PRO A 147 -21.88 -3.29 -1.87
CA PRO A 147 -21.97 -3.47 -0.41
C PRO A 147 -21.56 -4.87 0.05
N GLU A 148 -21.81 -5.90 -0.77
CA GLU A 148 -21.40 -7.27 -0.49
C GLU A 148 -19.87 -7.41 -0.48
N LEU A 149 -19.19 -6.81 -1.47
CA LEU A 149 -17.72 -6.79 -1.53
C LEU A 149 -17.13 -6.01 -0.34
N ALA A 150 -17.73 -4.88 0.02
CA ALA A 150 -17.32 -4.10 1.18
C ALA A 150 -17.43 -4.90 2.48
N GLY A 151 -18.54 -5.63 2.68
CA GLY A 151 -18.73 -6.54 3.80
C GLY A 151 -17.64 -7.61 3.86
N TRP A 152 -17.36 -8.27 2.73
CA TRP A 152 -16.32 -9.28 2.66
C TRP A 152 -14.92 -8.72 2.97
N ILE A 153 -14.55 -7.57 2.39
CA ILE A 153 -13.26 -6.91 2.65
C ILE A 153 -13.14 -6.55 4.13
N LYS A 154 -14.19 -5.99 4.73
CA LYS A 154 -14.20 -5.59 6.14
C LYS A 154 -13.96 -6.77 7.08
N GLU A 155 -14.47 -7.94 6.73
CA GLU A 155 -14.35 -9.16 7.55
C GLU A 155 -13.00 -9.88 7.33
N HIS A 156 -12.48 -9.90 6.10
CA HIS A 156 -11.35 -10.76 5.77
C HIS A 156 -10.01 -10.04 5.57
N VAL A 157 -10.01 -8.71 5.39
CA VAL A 157 -8.79 -7.92 5.11
C VAL A 157 -8.35 -7.16 6.37
N SER A 158 -7.04 -7.26 6.68
CA SER A 158 -6.42 -6.50 7.77
C SER A 158 -5.77 -5.21 7.27
N PHE A 159 -5.88 -4.16 8.08
CA PHE A 159 -5.31 -2.83 7.84
C PHE A 159 -4.57 -2.34 9.09
N PRO A 160 -3.38 -2.87 9.40
CA PRO A 160 -2.62 -2.48 10.57
C PRO A 160 -2.19 -1.00 10.49
N ALA A 161 -2.31 -0.28 11.60
CA ALA A 161 -1.76 1.06 11.75
C ALA A 161 -0.34 0.99 12.32
N GLN A 162 0.55 1.88 11.86
CA GLN A 162 1.83 2.12 12.51
C GLN A 162 1.58 2.94 13.79
N GLU A 163 2.02 2.43 14.94
CA GLU A 163 2.03 3.19 16.19
C GLU A 163 2.95 4.43 16.02
N PRO A 164 2.53 5.63 16.44
CA PRO A 164 3.41 6.79 16.48
C PRO A 164 4.64 6.47 17.32
N TRP A 165 5.84 6.85 16.86
CA TRP A 165 7.09 6.70 17.61
C TRP A 165 7.02 7.30 19.02
N SER A 166 6.16 8.30 19.24
CA SER A 166 5.87 8.87 20.56
C SER A 166 5.18 7.89 21.52
N THR A 167 4.30 7.02 21.04
CA THR A 167 3.59 6.02 21.85
C THR A 167 4.49 4.83 22.16
N ALA A 168 5.35 4.41 21.20
CA ALA A 168 6.31 3.34 21.39
C ALA A 168 7.37 3.66 22.47
N LEU A 169 7.86 4.91 22.50
CA LEU A 169 8.77 5.41 23.54
C LEU A 169 8.11 5.41 24.93
N PHE A 170 6.84 5.81 25.03
CA PHE A 170 6.10 5.78 26.31
C PHE A 170 5.88 4.35 26.83
N ARG A 171 5.68 3.37 25.93
CA ARG A 171 5.47 1.97 26.31
C ARG A 171 6.76 1.27 26.74
N LEU A 172 7.90 1.65 26.16
CA LEU A 172 9.23 1.19 26.59
C LEU A 172 9.66 1.81 27.92
N GLN A 173 9.26 3.06 28.21
CA GLN A 173 9.56 3.68 29.50
C GLN A 173 8.69 3.15 30.66
N GLN A 174 7.47 2.69 30.40
CA GLN A 174 6.59 2.15 31.46
C GLN A 174 6.85 0.68 31.83
N THR A 175 7.64 -0.07 31.05
CA THR A 175 7.90 -1.50 31.32
C THR A 175 9.17 -1.79 32.13
N ASN A 176 9.96 -0.78 32.49
CA ASN A 176 11.11 -0.91 33.40
C ASN A 176 10.72 -0.79 34.88
N HIS A 177 9.72 -1.57 35.32
CA HIS A 177 9.44 -1.83 36.74
C HIS A 177 9.49 -3.34 37.01
N TRP A 178 10.69 -3.90 36.94
CA TRP A 178 10.99 -5.17 37.59
C TRP A 178 12.06 -4.95 38.65
N ARG A 179 11.60 -4.85 39.90
CA ARG A 179 12.40 -5.02 41.11
C ARG A 179 12.95 -6.46 41.13
N LYS A 180 14.27 -6.62 41.13
CA LYS A 180 15.10 -6.99 42.28
C LYS A 180 16.56 -7.01 41.87
#